data_AF-A0A522WJY9-F1
#
_entry.id   AF-A0A522WJY9-F1
#
_cell.length_a   1.000
_cell.length_b   1.000
_cell.length_c   1.000
_cell.angle_alpha   90.00
_cell.angle_beta   90.00
_cell.angle_gamma   90.00
#
_symmetry.space_group_name_H-M   'P 1'
#
loop_
_entity.id
_entity.type
_entity.pdbx_description
1 polymer ?
#
loop_
_entity_poly.entity_id
_entity_poly.type
_entity_poly.pdbx_seq_one_letter_code
_entity_poly.pdbx_strand_id
1 'polypeptide(L)'
;MFKKKIMIIFGTRPEAIKMAPIIKELRKPRNRFKVVTCVSGQHRQMLDQVLSLFKIKPDIDLNLMEKNQSLDSLTANAVRVLTKSILR
;
A
#
# COMPACT_ATOMS: atom_id res chain seq x y z
N MET A 1 24.45 -8.79 -5.11
CA MET A 1 24.03 -8.73 -3.69
C MET A 1 22.51 -8.73 -3.62
N PHE A 2 21.90 -9.63 -2.85
CA PHE A 2 20.45 -9.71 -2.70
C PHE A 2 19.90 -8.48 -1.95
N LYS A 3 19.02 -7.71 -2.58
CA LYS A 3 18.23 -6.69 -1.89
C LYS A 3 17.10 -7.38 -1.13
N LYS A 4 16.98 -7.16 0.18
CA LYS A 4 15.86 -7.70 0.97
C LYS A 4 14.56 -7.02 0.51
N LYS A 5 13.57 -7.81 0.04
CA LYS A 5 12.26 -7.30 -0.42
C LYS A 5 11.41 -6.99 0.82
N ILE A 6 10.89 -5.76 0.90
CA ILE A 6 10.01 -5.31 1.97
C ILE A 6 8.72 -4.83 1.31
N MET A 7 7.59 -5.41 1.70
CA MET A 7 6.28 -4.95 1.27
C MET A 7 5.63 -4.15 2.41
N ILE A 8 5.16 -2.95 2.09
CA ILE A 8 4.48 -2.06 3.03
C ILE A 8 3.03 -1.93 2.56
N ILE A 9 2.09 -2.38 3.41
CA ILE A 9 0.66 -2.37 3.12
C ILE A 9 -0.03 -1.32 3.99
N PHE A 10 -0.85 -0.47 3.39
CA PHE A 10 -1.65 0.56 4.09
C PHE A 10 -2.89 0.93 3.26
N GLY A 11 -3.92 1.52 3.87
CA GLY A 11 -5.21 1.72 3.21
C GLY A 11 -5.90 3.04 3.48
N THR A 12 -5.52 3.72 4.56
CA THR A 12 -6.22 4.90 5.08
C THR A 12 -5.30 6.11 5.14
N ARG A 13 -5.89 7.30 5.25
CA ARG A 13 -5.15 8.56 5.43
C ARG A 13 -4.24 8.57 6.66
N PRO A 14 -4.69 8.18 7.88
CA PRO A 14 -3.80 8.16 9.06
C PRO A 14 -2.61 7.20 8.90
N GLU A 15 -2.83 6.04 8.28
CA GLU A 15 -1.74 5.10 7.99
C GLU A 15 -0.76 5.69 6.98
N ALA A 16 -1.24 6.29 5.89
CA ALA A 16 -0.38 6.90 4.87
C ALA A 16 0.50 8.02 5.44
N ILE A 17 -0.05 8.86 6.33
CA ILE A 17 0.70 9.93 7.03
C ILE A 17 1.84 9.32 7.86
N LYS A 18 1.57 8.24 8.59
CA LYS A 18 2.56 7.56 9.44
C LYS A 18 3.60 6.79 8.62
N MET A 19 3.19 6.17 7.50
CA MET A 19 4.06 5.32 6.70
C MET A 19 4.91 6.09 5.69
N ALA A 20 4.49 7.28 5.26
CA ALA A 20 5.21 8.05 4.25
C ALA A 20 6.69 8.36 4.63
N PRO A 21 7.01 8.79 5.86
CA PRO A 21 8.41 8.98 6.29
C PRO A 21 9.23 7.68 6.21
N ILE A 22 8.64 6.55 6.65
CA ILE A 22 9.29 5.23 6.66
C ILE A 22 9.58 4.77 5.23
N ILE A 23 8.61 4.91 4.32
CA ILE A 23 8.77 4.55 2.90
C ILE A 23 9.92 5.36 2.26
N LYS A 24 9.96 6.66 2.50
CA LYS A 24 11.02 7.54 1.98
C LYS A 24 12.39 7.15 2.51
N GLU A 25 12.49 6.86 3.80
CA GLU A 25 13.75 6.43 4.41
C GLU A 25 14.22 5.11 3.81
N LEU A 26 13.35 4.08 3.78
CA LEU A 26 13.71 2.75 3.28
C LEU A 26 14.08 2.75 1.78
N ARG A 27 13.54 3.68 0.98
CA ARG A 27 13.86 3.82 -0.45
C ARG A 27 15.19 4.55 -0.73
N LYS A 28 15.88 5.10 0.28
CA LYS A 28 17.18 5.77 0.05
C LYS A 28 18.22 4.80 -0.54
N PRO A 29 19.07 5.24 -1.49
CA PRO A 29 20.05 4.37 -2.16
C PRO A 29 21.04 3.64 -1.24
N ARG A 30 21.34 4.25 -0.08
CA ARG A 30 22.19 3.64 0.96
C ARG A 30 21.62 2.35 1.53
N ASN A 31 20.30 2.17 1.44
CA ASN A 31 19.62 1.00 1.95
C ASN A 31 19.61 -0.12 0.89
N ARG A 32 19.95 -1.33 1.31
CA ARG A 32 19.92 -2.53 0.45
C ARG A 32 18.54 -3.20 0.43
N PHE A 33 17.49 -2.38 0.30
CA PHE A 33 16.10 -2.84 0.29
C PHE A 33 15.46 -2.70 -1.10
N LYS A 34 14.57 -3.64 -1.44
CA LYS A 34 13.60 -3.50 -2.52
C LYS A 34 12.24 -3.23 -1.86
N VAL A 35 11.89 -1.96 -1.74
CA VAL A 35 10.63 -1.53 -1.10
C VAL A 35 9.50 -1.58 -2.13
N VAL A 36 8.45 -2.31 -1.81
CA VAL A 36 7.21 -2.39 -2.58
C VAL A 36 6.09 -1.83 -1.70
N THR A 37 5.36 -0.86 -2.23
CA THR A 37 4.22 -0.22 -1.57
C THR A 37 2.92 -0.77 -2.14
N CYS A 38 2.05 -1.24 -1.27
CA CYS A 38 0.75 -1.81 -1.63
C CYS A 38 -0.34 -1.04 -0.90
N VAL A 39 -1.30 -0.49 -1.64
CA VAL A 39 -2.42 0.23 -1.04
C VAL A 39 -3.72 -0.54 -1.17
N SER A 40 -4.49 -0.63 -0.09
CA SER A 40 -5.80 -1.31 -0.11
C SER A 40 -6.93 -0.44 -0.68
N GLY A 41 -6.79 0.89 -0.59
CA GLY A 41 -7.78 1.84 -1.12
C GLY A 41 -8.99 2.10 -0.21
N GLN A 42 -8.92 1.75 1.10
CA GLN A 42 -10.02 1.90 2.06
C GLN A 42 -10.61 3.32 2.15
N HIS A 43 -9.79 4.35 2.02
CA HIS A 43 -10.23 5.75 1.94
C HIS A 43 -9.68 6.44 0.69
N ARG A 44 -10.07 5.98 -0.51
CA ARG A 44 -9.43 6.34 -1.78
C ARG A 44 -9.10 7.83 -1.95
N GLN A 45 -10.11 8.70 -1.90
CA GLN A 45 -9.93 10.14 -2.10
C GLN A 45 -8.96 10.76 -1.07
N MET A 46 -9.09 10.39 0.21
CA MET A 46 -8.24 10.92 1.28
C MET A 46 -6.83 10.34 1.25
N LEU A 47 -6.69 9.08 0.83
CA LEU A 47 -5.41 8.42 0.66
C LEU A 47 -4.62 9.07 -0.47
N ASP A 48 -5.27 9.33 -1.61
CA ASP A 48 -4.64 9.93 -2.79
C ASP A 48 -4.07 11.32 -2.49
N GLN A 49 -4.74 12.11 -1.65
CA GLN A 49 -4.22 13.40 -1.16
C GLN A 49 -2.87 13.24 -0.43
N VAL A 50 -2.76 12.25 0.46
CA VAL A 50 -1.52 11.99 1.20
C VAL A 50 -0.43 11.45 0.29
N LEU A 51 -0.76 10.50 -0.59
CA LEU A 51 0.20 9.96 -1.55
C LEU A 51 0.78 11.05 -2.45
N SER A 52 -0.06 11.97 -2.94
CA SER A 52 0.33 13.14 -3.72
C SER A 52 1.24 14.08 -2.92
N LEU A 53 0.83 14.46 -1.70
CA LEU A 53 1.61 15.33 -0.81
C LEU A 53 3.02 14.79 -0.56
N PHE A 54 3.14 13.48 -0.33
CA PHE A 54 4.43 12.85 -0.06
C PHE A 54 5.17 12.39 -1.33
N LYS A 55 4.58 12.58 -2.53
CA LYS A 55 5.12 12.10 -3.83
C LYS A 55 5.40 10.60 -3.82
N ILE A 56 4.49 9.81 -3.24
CA ILE A 56 4.58 8.36 -3.19
C ILE A 56 3.64 7.79 -4.26
N LYS A 57 4.21 7.21 -5.31
CA LYS A 57 3.46 6.35 -6.23
C LYS A 57 3.40 4.93 -5.63
N PRO A 58 2.21 4.38 -5.35
CA PRO A 58 2.08 2.99 -4.92
C PRO A 58 2.49 2.04 -6.05
N ASP A 59 3.18 0.95 -5.70
CA ASP A 59 3.58 -0.08 -6.65
C ASP A 59 2.42 -1.02 -6.97
N ILE A 60 1.55 -1.24 -5.99
CA ILE A 60 0.37 -2.09 -6.06
C ILE A 60 -0.81 -1.33 -5.47
N ASP A 61 -1.94 -1.38 -6.15
CA ASP A 61 -3.21 -0.81 -5.71
C ASP A 61 -4.28 -1.89 -5.81
N LEU A 62 -4.79 -2.33 -4.65
CA LEU A 62 -5.77 -3.41 -4.57
C LEU A 62 -7.19 -2.93 -4.87
N ASN A 63 -7.44 -1.62 -4.76
CA ASN A 63 -8.73 -0.98 -5.00
C ASN A 63 -9.93 -1.75 -4.41
N LEU A 64 -9.87 -2.07 -3.11
CA LEU A 64 -10.81 -3.01 -2.48
C LEU A 64 -12.17 -2.42 -2.13
N MET A 65 -12.32 -1.09 -2.09
CA MET A 65 -13.54 -0.44 -1.60
C MET A 65 -14.63 -0.38 -2.65
N GLU A 66 -15.79 -0.91 -2.26
CA GLU A 66 -17.05 -0.83 -2.99
C GLU A 66 -18.14 -0.20 -2.12
N LYS A 67 -19.18 0.38 -2.75
CA LYS A 67 -20.31 0.98 -2.02
C LYS A 67 -21.13 -0.13 -1.34
N ASN A 68 -21.58 0.14 -0.11
CA ASN A 68 -22.45 -0.76 0.67
C ASN A 68 -21.88 -2.18 0.87
N GLN A 69 -20.56 -2.34 0.87
CA GLN A 69 -19.91 -3.63 1.13
C GLN A 69 -20.01 -4.04 2.60
N SER A 70 -20.19 -5.33 2.86
CA SER A 70 -20.07 -5.92 4.19
C SER A 70 -18.60 -6.21 4.54
N LEU A 71 -18.32 -6.42 5.83
CA LEU A 71 -16.96 -6.75 6.29
C LEU A 71 -16.49 -8.12 5.79
N ASP A 72 -17.39 -9.10 5.71
CA ASP A 72 -17.14 -10.43 5.16
C ASP A 72 -16.79 -10.35 3.66
N SER A 73 -17.57 -9.60 2.87
CA SER A 73 -17.30 -9.38 1.45
C SER A 73 -15.95 -8.67 1.23
N LEU A 74 -15.67 -7.61 2.00
CA LEU A 74 -14.38 -6.92 1.97
C LEU A 74 -13.22 -7.88 2.28
N THR A 75 -13.38 -8.73 3.28
CA THR A 75 -12.34 -9.68 3.72
C THR A 75 -12.09 -10.73 2.64
N ALA A 76 -13.15 -11.32 2.07
CA ALA A 76 -13.04 -12.27 0.97
C ALA A 76 -12.35 -11.64 -0.26
N ASN A 77 -12.71 -10.41 -0.61
CA ASN A 77 -12.10 -9.69 -1.72
C ASN A 77 -10.61 -9.40 -1.46
N ALA A 78 -10.25 -8.99 -0.24
CA ALA A 78 -8.87 -8.73 0.16
C ALA A 78 -7.98 -9.96 -0.07
N VAL A 79 -8.41 -11.15 0.41
CA VAL A 79 -7.66 -12.40 0.25
C VAL A 79 -7.46 -12.74 -1.23
N ARG A 80 -8.53 -12.60 -2.03
CA ARG A 80 -8.51 -12.88 -3.48
C ARG A 80 -7.52 -11.98 -4.23
N VAL A 81 -7.54 -10.67 -3.99
CA VAL A 81 -6.67 -9.71 -4.70
C VAL A 81 -5.23 -9.82 -4.19
N LEU A 82 -5.03 -9.96 -2.87
CA LEU A 82 -3.70 -10.06 -2.27
C LEU A 82 -2.89 -11.24 -2.82
N THR A 83 -3.54 -12.39 -3.02
CA THR A 83 -2.91 -13.59 -3.61
C THR A 83 -2.29 -13.30 -4.98
N LYS A 84 -3.00 -12.57 -5.85
CA LYS A 84 -2.50 -12.16 -7.17
C LYS A 84 -1.35 -11.17 -7.10
N SER A 85 -1.34 -10.33 -6.08
CA SER A 85 -0.35 -9.25 -5.89
C SER A 85 0.95 -9.72 -5.25
N ILE A 86 0.93 -10.74 -4.38
CA ILE A 86 2.13 -11.26 -3.71
C ILE A 86 2.88 -12.27 -4.58
N LEU A 87 2.18 -13.04 -5.42
CA LEU A 87 2.78 -14.08 -6.27
C LEU A 87 3.42 -13.55 -7.57
N ARG A 88 3.60 -12.23 -7.69
CA ARG A 88 4.34 -11.56 -8.78
C ARG A 88 5.70 -11.03 -8.31
#